data_AF-A0AAW1EHJ2-F1
#
_entry.id   AF-A0AAW1EHJ2-F1
#
_cell.length_a   1.000
_cell.length_b   1.000
_cell.length_c   1.000
_cell.angle_alpha   90.00
_cell.angle_beta   90.00
_cell.angle_gamma   90.00
#
_symmetry.space_group_name_H-M   'P 1'
#
loop_
_entity.id
_entity.type
_entity.pdbx_description
1 polymer ?
#
loop_
_entity_poly.entity_id
_entity_poly.type
_entity_poly.pdbx_seq_one_letter_code
_entity_poly.pdbx_strand_id
1 'polypeptide(L)'
;MFCEIIFYEFIFYEFIFYEIIVCEIIFYEVIFYDIIFYDIFYEIILCEVIFYMIMFYEVLFYMIIFYEVIFYKVIFYKVIFYKVIFCEIIFCEIIFCEIIFCEIIFYTIIFYEIIFCEIIFCEIIFYEVMFYEVIFYEVIFYEIIFCEIIFYEVIFYEIIFYEIIFNEVIFYEVIFCETIFYEVIFYEVIFYEVIFYEVIFYKVILYEVIFYKVIFCEIIFCEIIFYTVIFYEIIFCEIIFYEVIFCEIIFYEVIFYEVIFCEIIFYEVIFCEIIFYEVIFYEIIFYEVIFYEVIFYDIIFYDIIFCEIIFYEIIFFEVIFFEVMFYEIMFYEVIFCEVVFYEVIFYEVIFCEVIFCEIIFYDVIFCEVIFYKIIFYEVIF
;
A
#
# COMPACT_ATOMS: atom_id res chain seq x y z
N MET A 1 -42.83 21.13 -4.61
CA MET A 1 -42.24 22.27 -5.31
C MET A 1 -42.26 23.47 -4.37
N PHE A 2 -41.13 23.72 -3.70
CA PHE A 2 -40.86 24.96 -2.99
C PHE A 2 -39.68 25.63 -3.72
N CYS A 3 -39.80 26.92 -4.06
CA CYS A 3 -38.85 27.59 -4.96
C CYS A 3 -37.81 28.48 -4.25
N GLU A 4 -37.82 28.55 -2.92
CA GLU A 4 -36.76 29.15 -2.11
C GLU A 4 -37.22 29.00 -0.66
N ILE A 5 -36.41 28.39 0.21
CA ILE A 5 -36.67 28.46 1.65
C ILE A 5 -35.33 28.70 2.37
N ILE A 6 -35.28 29.70 3.24
CA ILE A 6 -34.14 29.97 4.11
C ILE A 6 -34.57 29.64 5.54
N PHE A 7 -33.80 28.78 6.20
CA PHE A 7 -34.02 28.40 7.59
C PHE A 7 -32.81 28.80 8.44
N TYR A 8 -33.07 29.55 9.52
CA TYR A 8 -32.01 30.07 10.39
C TYR A 8 -31.67 29.12 11.55
N GLU A 9 -32.65 28.73 12.37
CA GLU A 9 -32.45 27.82 13.51
C GLU A 9 -33.68 26.92 13.67
N PHE A 10 -33.50 25.60 13.54
CA PHE A 10 -34.59 24.64 13.76
C PHE A 10 -34.10 23.40 14.51
N ILE A 11 -34.93 22.97 15.46
CA ILE A 11 -34.82 21.66 16.11
C ILE A 11 -36.03 20.85 15.69
N PHE A 12 -35.80 19.73 15.03
CA PHE A 12 -36.87 18.79 14.68
C PHE A 12 -36.78 17.57 15.59
N TYR A 13 -37.95 17.18 16.13
CA TYR A 13 -38.11 16.00 16.99
C TYR A 13 -38.83 14.86 16.25
N GLU A 14 -39.88 15.15 15.47
CA GLU A 14 -40.58 14.17 14.65
C GLU A 14 -41.06 14.83 13.35
N PHE A 15 -40.70 14.27 12.19
CA PHE A 15 -41.20 14.72 10.88
C PHE A 15 -41.30 13.54 9.91
N ILE A 16 -42.37 13.47 9.12
CA ILE A 16 -42.57 12.43 8.10
C ILE A 16 -42.69 13.11 6.73
N PHE A 17 -41.84 12.72 5.79
CA PHE A 17 -41.98 13.05 4.38
C PHE A 17 -41.88 11.78 3.54
N TYR A 18 -42.77 11.64 2.55
CA TYR A 18 -42.79 10.46 1.68
C TYR A 18 -42.01 10.67 0.36
N GLU A 19 -41.97 11.90 -0.15
CA GLU A 19 -41.18 12.32 -1.32
C GLU A 19 -40.80 13.79 -1.15
N ILE A 20 -39.49 14.10 -1.19
CA ILE A 20 -39.00 15.48 -1.13
C ILE A 20 -38.11 15.73 -2.35
N ILE A 21 -38.53 16.69 -3.17
CA ILE A 21 -37.67 17.31 -4.18
C ILE A 21 -37.50 18.76 -3.76
N VAL A 22 -36.27 19.14 -3.48
CA VAL A 22 -35.87 20.48 -3.06
C VAL A 22 -34.80 20.99 -4.03
N CYS A 23 -35.06 22.17 -4.60
CA CYS A 23 -34.20 22.73 -5.65
C CYS A 23 -33.20 23.77 -5.16
N GLU A 24 -33.54 24.58 -4.14
CA GLU A 24 -32.64 25.59 -3.55
C GLU A 24 -33.05 25.83 -2.09
N ILE A 25 -32.17 25.50 -1.13
CA ILE A 25 -32.37 25.79 0.31
C ILE A 25 -31.04 26.14 0.97
N ILE A 26 -31.08 27.10 1.89
CA ILE A 26 -29.95 27.43 2.77
C ILE A 26 -30.35 27.11 4.21
N PHE A 27 -29.54 26.29 4.87
CA PHE A 27 -29.69 25.92 6.29
C PHE A 27 -28.48 26.41 7.09
N TYR A 28 -28.72 27.24 8.11
CA TYR A 28 -27.66 27.70 9.02
C TYR A 28 -27.44 26.71 10.17
N GLU A 29 -28.37 26.61 11.12
CA GLU A 29 -28.23 25.66 12.23
C GLU A 29 -29.46 24.75 12.29
N VAL A 30 -29.26 23.46 12.02
CA VAL A 30 -30.33 22.46 12.07
C VAL A 30 -29.88 21.27 12.89
N ILE A 31 -30.62 21.00 13.96
CA ILE A 31 -30.37 19.83 14.79
C ILE A 31 -31.54 18.88 14.66
N PHE A 32 -31.25 17.64 14.27
CA PHE A 32 -32.22 16.56 14.21
C PHE A 32 -32.01 15.63 15.40
N TYR A 33 -32.89 15.72 16.42
CA TYR A 33 -32.88 14.84 17.60
C TYR A 33 -33.93 13.74 17.46
N ASP A 34 -33.56 12.50 17.77
CA ASP A 34 -34.45 11.34 17.82
C ASP A 34 -35.45 11.29 16.65
N ILE A 35 -34.98 11.44 15.41
CA ILE A 35 -35.86 11.08 14.29
C ILE A 35 -35.88 9.55 14.17
N ILE A 36 -36.63 8.92 15.09
CA ILE A 36 -37.06 7.55 14.90
C ILE A 36 -38.07 7.59 13.75
N PHE A 37 -37.58 7.44 12.52
CA PHE A 37 -38.46 7.10 11.41
C PHE A 37 -39.11 5.76 11.73
N TYR A 38 -40.38 5.79 12.14
CA TYR A 38 -41.25 4.64 11.94
C TYR A 38 -41.56 4.42 10.44
N ASP A 39 -41.12 5.31 9.55
CA ASP A 39 -41.25 5.18 8.08
C ASP A 39 -40.07 5.79 7.29
N ILE A 40 -39.25 4.90 6.72
CA ILE A 40 -38.44 4.96 5.47
C ILE A 40 -38.55 6.25 4.63
N PHE A 41 -37.45 7.01 4.49
CA PHE A 41 -37.28 7.92 3.35
C PHE A 41 -37.02 7.11 2.08
N TYR A 42 -37.99 6.99 1.18
CA TYR A 42 -37.81 6.20 -0.03
C TYR A 42 -36.89 6.86 -1.06
N GLU A 43 -36.94 8.19 -1.21
CA GLU A 43 -36.11 8.94 -2.15
C GLU A 43 -36.02 10.43 -1.76
N ILE A 44 -34.80 10.95 -1.58
CA ILE A 44 -34.52 12.37 -1.34
C ILE A 44 -33.58 12.87 -2.44
N ILE A 45 -33.93 14.01 -3.05
CA ILE A 45 -33.05 14.73 -3.97
C ILE A 45 -32.86 16.16 -3.46
N LEU A 46 -31.60 16.52 -3.21
CA LEU A 46 -31.18 17.85 -2.77
C LEU A 46 -30.27 18.48 -3.81
N CYS A 47 -30.66 19.64 -4.32
CA CYS A 47 -29.89 20.43 -5.28
C CYS A 47 -29.55 21.80 -4.69
N GLU A 48 -28.33 22.29 -4.97
CA GLU A 48 -27.89 23.65 -4.66
C GLU A 48 -28.11 24.03 -3.18
N VAL A 49 -27.62 23.17 -2.27
CA VAL A 49 -27.86 23.32 -0.83
C VAL A 49 -26.58 23.67 -0.09
N ILE A 50 -26.68 24.61 0.84
CA ILE A 50 -25.61 24.93 1.79
C ILE A 50 -26.09 24.61 3.21
N PHE A 51 -25.28 23.81 3.90
CA PHE A 51 -25.48 23.47 5.29
C PHE A 51 -24.30 23.94 6.13
N TYR A 52 -24.55 24.79 7.13
CA TYR A 52 -23.49 25.24 8.03
C TYR A 52 -23.23 24.25 9.17
N MET A 53 -24.27 23.88 9.91
CA MET A 53 -24.18 22.97 11.05
C MET A 53 -25.34 21.99 11.02
N ILE A 54 -25.04 20.70 10.86
CA ILE A 54 -26.03 19.63 10.98
C ILE A 54 -25.53 18.55 11.93
N MET A 55 -26.45 18.04 12.73
CA MET A 55 -26.24 16.82 13.50
C MET A 55 -27.39 15.85 13.27
N PHE A 56 -27.03 14.58 13.01
CA PHE A 56 -27.96 13.47 12.85
C PHE A 56 -27.73 12.42 13.93
N TYR A 57 -28.80 12.15 14.70
CA TYR A 57 -28.86 11.04 15.65
C TYR A 57 -29.79 9.95 15.12
N GLU A 58 -29.30 8.71 15.05
CA GLU A 58 -30.08 7.51 14.72
C GLU A 58 -30.94 7.64 13.46
N VAL A 59 -30.29 7.70 12.29
CA VAL A 59 -31.00 7.91 11.01
C VAL A 59 -30.83 6.74 10.06
N LEU A 60 -31.88 6.44 9.30
CA LEU A 60 -31.87 5.46 8.21
C LEU A 60 -32.25 6.16 6.91
N PHE A 61 -31.40 6.02 5.90
CA PHE A 61 -31.62 6.57 4.56
C PHE A 61 -31.61 5.46 3.51
N TYR A 62 -32.68 5.33 2.73
CA TYR A 62 -32.72 4.33 1.66
C TYR A 62 -32.08 4.81 0.36
N MET A 63 -32.52 5.96 -0.14
CA MET A 63 -32.00 6.57 -1.35
C MET A 63 -31.86 8.07 -1.14
N ILE A 64 -30.63 8.58 -1.23
CA ILE A 64 -30.39 10.02 -1.27
C ILE A 64 -29.50 10.36 -2.44
N ILE A 65 -29.83 11.46 -3.11
CA ILE A 65 -29.00 12.08 -4.11
C ILE A 65 -28.76 13.53 -3.72
N PHE A 66 -27.49 13.93 -3.66
CA PHE A 66 -27.07 15.31 -3.47
C PHE A 66 -26.38 15.81 -4.74
N TYR A 67 -26.79 16.98 -5.20
CA TYR A 67 -26.19 17.71 -6.33
C TYR A 67 -25.77 19.10 -5.87
N GLU A 68 -24.50 19.45 -6.08
CA GLU A 68 -23.96 20.79 -5.78
C GLU A 68 -24.22 21.21 -4.32
N VAL A 69 -23.68 20.43 -3.39
CA VAL A 69 -23.93 20.64 -1.95
C VAL A 69 -22.66 20.97 -1.20
N ILE A 70 -22.75 21.94 -0.30
CA ILE A 70 -21.65 22.32 0.61
C ILE A 70 -22.08 22.06 2.05
N PHE A 71 -21.26 21.31 2.76
CA PHE A 71 -21.39 21.01 4.17
C PHE A 71 -20.19 21.59 4.93
N TYR A 72 -20.42 22.59 5.77
CA TYR A 72 -19.34 23.13 6.59
C TYR A 72 -19.03 22.23 7.78
N LYS A 73 -20.05 21.82 8.53
CA LYS A 73 -19.88 20.93 9.67
C LYS A 73 -21.03 19.97 9.83
N VAL A 74 -20.72 18.69 9.77
CA VAL A 74 -21.71 17.62 9.90
C VAL A 74 -21.24 16.57 10.88
N ILE A 75 -22.14 16.14 11.75
CA ILE A 75 -21.89 15.02 12.66
C ILE A 75 -22.99 13.98 12.49
N PHE A 76 -22.58 12.76 12.24
CA PHE A 76 -23.45 11.59 12.18
C PHE A 76 -23.06 10.64 13.31
N TYR A 77 -23.99 10.39 14.24
CA TYR A 77 -23.72 9.49 15.36
C TYR A 77 -23.95 8.03 15.00
N LYS A 78 -25.17 7.69 14.58
CA LYS A 78 -25.53 6.32 14.23
C LYS A 78 -26.40 6.35 12.99
N VAL A 79 -25.83 6.03 11.83
CA VAL A 79 -26.56 6.16 10.56
C VAL A 79 -26.35 4.95 9.67
N ILE A 80 -27.41 4.56 8.95
CA ILE A 80 -27.32 3.59 7.86
C ILE A 80 -27.78 4.25 6.58
N PHE A 81 -26.94 4.11 5.56
CA PHE A 81 -27.20 4.55 4.20
C PHE A 81 -27.25 3.33 3.29
N TYR A 82 -28.40 3.04 2.68
CA TYR A 82 -28.50 1.96 1.72
C TYR A 82 -27.92 2.34 0.36
N LYS A 83 -28.37 3.46 -0.21
CA LYS A 83 -27.81 3.98 -1.45
C LYS A 83 -27.70 5.49 -1.39
N VAL A 84 -26.49 5.99 -1.63
CA VAL A 84 -26.24 7.43 -1.69
C VAL A 84 -25.45 7.78 -2.93
N ILE A 85 -25.86 8.86 -3.59
CA ILE A 85 -25.12 9.42 -4.72
C ILE A 85 -24.79 10.88 -4.37
N PHE A 86 -23.52 11.19 -4.49
CA PHE A 86 -22.98 12.51 -4.23
C PHE A 86 -22.36 13.06 -5.53
N CYS A 87 -22.96 14.12 -6.05
CA CYS A 87 -22.52 14.83 -7.26
C CYS A 87 -22.07 16.23 -6.87
N GLU A 88 -20.78 16.53 -7.08
CA GLU A 88 -20.17 17.84 -6.80
C GLU A 88 -20.38 18.33 -5.37
N ILE A 89 -19.55 17.83 -4.44
CA ILE A 89 -19.74 18.09 -3.02
C ILE A 89 -18.47 18.58 -2.36
N ILE A 90 -18.64 19.49 -1.41
CA ILE A 90 -17.58 19.93 -0.54
C ILE A 90 -18.00 19.69 0.90
N PHE A 91 -17.14 18.99 1.63
CA PHE A 91 -17.25 18.83 3.06
C PHE A 91 -16.04 19.47 3.74
N CYS A 92 -16.29 20.42 4.65
CA CYS A 92 -15.21 21.04 5.41
C CYS A 92 -14.84 20.21 6.65
N GLU A 93 -15.78 19.95 7.54
CA GLU A 93 -15.58 19.09 8.72
C GLU A 93 -16.69 18.04 8.77
N ILE A 94 -16.33 16.75 8.80
CA ILE A 94 -17.29 15.67 9.08
C ILE A 94 -16.77 14.75 10.16
N ILE A 95 -17.68 14.35 11.03
CA ILE A 95 -17.45 13.26 11.97
C ILE A 95 -18.55 12.22 11.77
N PHE A 96 -18.12 10.99 11.55
CA PHE A 96 -18.96 9.81 11.42
C PHE A 96 -18.58 8.84 12.55
N CYS A 97 -19.49 8.60 13.50
CA CYS A 97 -19.21 7.75 14.66
C CYS A 97 -19.48 6.27 14.36
N GLU A 98 -20.74 5.85 14.23
CA GLU A 98 -21.13 4.46 13.92
C GLU A 98 -21.95 4.42 12.62
N ILE A 99 -21.35 3.96 11.51
CA ILE A 99 -22.03 4.04 10.21
C ILE A 99 -21.91 2.78 9.38
N ILE A 100 -23.00 2.50 8.67
CA ILE A 100 -23.03 1.49 7.63
C ILE A 100 -23.44 2.14 6.33
N PHE A 101 -22.60 1.99 5.31
CA PHE A 101 -22.89 2.36 3.95
C PHE A 101 -22.95 1.11 3.08
N CYS A 102 -24.11 0.84 2.48
CA CYS A 102 -24.26 -0.32 1.60
C CYS A 102 -23.75 -0.01 0.19
N GLU A 103 -24.28 1.02 -0.46
CA GLU A 103 -23.82 1.50 -1.77
C GLU A 103 -23.60 3.01 -1.74
N ILE A 104 -22.40 3.47 -2.10
CA ILE A 104 -22.14 4.89 -2.32
C ILE A 104 -21.43 5.13 -3.64
N ILE A 105 -21.84 6.19 -4.31
CA ILE A 105 -21.13 6.72 -5.47
C ILE A 105 -20.81 8.20 -5.23
N PHE A 106 -19.53 8.53 -5.32
CA PHE A 106 -19.03 9.89 -5.32
C PHE A 106 -18.47 10.22 -6.70
N TYR A 107 -19.02 11.25 -7.35
CA TYR A 107 -18.51 11.71 -8.65
C TYR A 107 -17.34 12.67 -8.48
N THR A 108 -17.58 13.82 -7.88
CA THR A 108 -16.55 14.83 -7.61
C THR A 108 -16.74 15.31 -6.19
N ILE A 109 -15.74 15.09 -5.34
CA ILE A 109 -15.84 15.47 -3.93
C ILE A 109 -14.53 15.98 -3.36
N ILE A 110 -14.64 16.97 -2.49
CA ILE A 110 -13.53 17.50 -1.71
C ILE A 110 -13.87 17.36 -0.24
N PHE A 111 -12.98 16.73 0.49
CA PHE A 111 -13.04 16.64 1.94
C PHE A 111 -11.81 17.33 2.54
N TYR A 112 -12.06 18.32 3.40
CA TYR A 112 -10.98 18.97 4.13
C TYR A 112 -10.58 18.19 5.38
N GLU A 113 -11.52 17.88 6.26
CA GLU A 113 -11.27 17.10 7.47
C GLU A 113 -12.39 16.08 7.67
N ILE A 114 -12.02 14.79 7.76
CA ILE A 114 -12.96 13.73 8.11
C ILE A 114 -12.40 12.84 9.20
N ILE A 115 -13.27 12.50 10.15
CA ILE A 115 -13.02 11.45 11.12
C ILE A 115 -14.09 10.38 10.97
N PHE A 116 -13.65 9.16 10.79
CA PHE A 116 -14.46 7.96 10.76
C PHE A 116 -14.08 7.07 11.95
N CYS A 117 -15.00 6.85 12.90
CA CYS A 117 -14.72 6.05 14.09
C CYS A 117 -14.95 4.55 13.88
N GLU A 118 -16.19 4.12 13.67
CA GLU A 118 -16.59 2.72 13.49
C GLU A 118 -17.47 2.60 12.24
N ILE A 119 -16.89 2.10 11.13
CA ILE A 119 -17.60 2.13 9.84
C ILE A 119 -17.48 0.84 9.06
N ILE A 120 -18.59 0.50 8.41
CA ILE A 120 -18.65 -0.55 7.42
C ILE A 120 -19.08 0.05 6.09
N PHE A 121 -18.25 -0.15 5.08
CA PHE A 121 -18.57 0.14 3.70
C PHE A 121 -18.67 -1.16 2.92
N CYS A 122 -19.84 -1.44 2.34
CA CYS A 122 -20.03 -2.62 1.51
C CYS A 122 -19.52 -2.36 0.08
N GLU A 123 -20.08 -1.39 -0.63
CA GLU A 123 -19.65 -1.02 -1.97
C GLU A 123 -19.49 0.50 -2.07
N ILE A 124 -18.29 0.96 -2.47
CA ILE A 124 -18.05 2.37 -2.76
C ILE A 124 -17.35 2.54 -4.10
N ILE A 125 -17.81 3.53 -4.85
CA ILE A 125 -17.09 4.03 -6.02
C ILE A 125 -16.83 5.51 -5.85
N PHE A 126 -15.57 5.88 -6.02
CA PHE A 126 -15.10 7.24 -6.07
C PHE A 126 -14.49 7.50 -7.45
N TYR A 127 -15.05 8.48 -8.18
CA TYR A 127 -14.52 8.88 -9.47
C TYR A 127 -13.39 9.89 -9.34
N GLU A 128 -13.65 11.08 -8.79
CA GLU A 128 -12.65 12.13 -8.59
C GLU A 128 -12.76 12.67 -7.16
N VAL A 129 -11.69 12.49 -6.38
CA VAL A 129 -11.71 12.88 -4.97
C VAL A 129 -10.41 13.52 -4.52
N MET A 130 -10.55 14.54 -3.69
CA MET A 130 -9.45 15.04 -2.88
C MET A 130 -9.78 14.95 -1.39
N PHE A 131 -8.85 14.36 -0.64
CA PHE A 131 -8.87 14.30 0.80
C PHE A 131 -7.65 15.05 1.35
N TYR A 132 -7.89 16.08 2.16
CA TYR A 132 -6.80 16.80 2.82
C TYR A 132 -6.34 16.08 4.10
N GLU A 133 -7.25 15.88 5.05
CA GLU A 133 -6.94 15.15 6.30
C GLU A 133 -8.05 14.14 6.57
N VAL A 134 -7.68 12.87 6.70
CA VAL A 134 -8.62 11.79 7.01
C VAL A 134 -8.06 10.87 8.07
N ILE A 135 -8.88 10.59 9.07
CA ILE A 135 -8.57 9.61 10.11
C ILE A 135 -9.65 8.55 10.13
N PHE A 136 -9.20 7.30 10.05
CA PHE A 136 -10.03 6.11 10.20
C PHE A 136 -9.56 5.33 11.42
N TYR A 137 -10.45 5.11 12.39
CA TYR A 137 -10.15 4.31 13.58
C TYR A 137 -10.40 2.83 13.33
N GLU A 138 -11.65 2.39 13.26
CA GLU A 138 -12.06 1.00 13.03
C GLU A 138 -12.93 0.93 11.77
N VAL A 139 -12.40 0.35 10.70
CA VAL A 139 -13.11 0.34 9.41
C VAL A 139 -13.01 -0.99 8.68
N ILE A 140 -14.13 -1.39 8.10
CA ILE A 140 -14.18 -2.53 7.19
C ILE A 140 -14.69 -2.04 5.83
N PHE A 141 -13.89 -2.32 4.82
CA PHE A 141 -14.24 -2.11 3.43
C PHE A 141 -14.35 -3.46 2.71
N TYR A 142 -15.53 -3.75 2.16
CA TYR A 142 -15.72 -4.96 1.36
C TYR A 142 -15.25 -4.75 -0.08
N GLU A 143 -15.84 -3.79 -0.79
CA GLU A 143 -15.45 -3.45 -2.17
C GLU A 143 -15.30 -1.93 -2.31
N ILE A 144 -14.12 -1.47 -2.73
CA ILE A 144 -13.90 -0.08 -3.09
C ILE A 144 -13.22 0.03 -4.44
N ILE A 145 -13.70 0.97 -5.24
CA ILE A 145 -13.03 1.42 -6.45
C ILE A 145 -12.72 2.91 -6.34
N PHE A 146 -11.46 3.22 -6.51
CA PHE A 146 -10.91 4.56 -6.56
C PHE A 146 -10.37 4.82 -7.97
N CYS A 147 -10.99 5.74 -8.70
CA CYS A 147 -10.58 6.06 -10.07
C CYS A 147 -9.45 7.10 -10.09
N GLU A 148 -9.70 8.32 -9.64
CA GLU A 148 -8.71 9.40 -9.56
C GLU A 148 -8.76 10.02 -8.17
N ILE A 149 -7.71 9.81 -7.36
CA ILE A 149 -7.67 10.33 -5.98
C ILE A 149 -6.35 10.97 -5.61
N ILE A 150 -6.47 12.03 -4.81
CA ILE A 150 -5.36 12.62 -4.08
C ILE A 150 -5.67 12.58 -2.57
N PHE A 151 -4.76 11.98 -1.83
CA PHE A 151 -4.71 12.00 -0.37
C PHE A 151 -3.50 12.80 0.09
N TYR A 152 -3.72 13.88 0.85
CA TYR A 152 -2.62 14.63 1.46
C TYR A 152 -2.14 13.96 2.74
N GLU A 153 -3.00 13.80 3.74
CA GLU A 153 -2.68 13.12 5.00
C GLU A 153 -3.78 12.12 5.33
N VAL A 154 -3.40 10.85 5.52
CA VAL A 154 -4.33 9.79 5.93
C VAL A 154 -3.72 8.92 7.00
N ILE A 155 -4.51 8.64 8.04
CA ILE A 155 -4.15 7.71 9.09
C ILE A 155 -5.23 6.64 9.19
N PHE A 156 -4.77 5.40 9.11
CA PHE A 156 -5.57 4.19 9.25
C PHE A 156 -5.09 3.43 10.51
N TYR A 157 -5.93 3.33 11.54
CA TYR A 157 -5.58 2.61 12.76
C TYR A 157 -5.83 1.10 12.67
N GLU A 158 -7.09 0.67 12.60
CA GLU A 158 -7.49 -0.75 12.53
C GLU A 158 -8.41 -0.96 11.33
N ILE A 159 -7.86 -1.50 10.22
CA ILE A 159 -8.62 -1.59 8.96
C ILE A 159 -8.49 -2.91 8.26
N ILE A 160 -9.62 -3.34 7.70
CA ILE A 160 -9.70 -4.52 6.84
C ILE A 160 -10.24 -4.08 5.48
N PHE A 161 -9.45 -4.34 4.44
CA PHE A 161 -9.86 -4.25 3.04
C PHE A 161 -9.99 -5.65 2.45
N TYR A 162 -11.19 -5.99 1.96
CA TYR A 162 -11.40 -7.24 1.23
C TYR A 162 -10.98 -7.11 -0.23
N GLU A 163 -11.60 -6.20 -0.97
CA GLU A 163 -11.24 -5.90 -2.35
C GLU A 163 -11.12 -4.39 -2.55
N ILE A 164 -9.96 -3.97 -3.05
CA ILE A 164 -9.72 -2.56 -3.35
C ILE A 164 -8.97 -2.40 -4.67
N ILE A 165 -9.48 -1.49 -5.49
CA ILE A 165 -8.89 -1.14 -6.77
C ILE A 165 -8.60 0.35 -6.77
N PHE A 166 -7.35 0.67 -7.06
CA PHE A 166 -6.85 2.02 -7.24
C PHE A 166 -6.34 2.16 -8.68
N ASN A 167 -7.00 3.01 -9.47
CA ASN A 167 -6.55 3.28 -10.83
C ASN A 167 -5.43 4.33 -10.85
N GLU A 168 -5.74 5.60 -10.55
CA GLU A 168 -4.77 6.70 -10.48
C GLU A 168 -4.81 7.34 -9.09
N VAL A 169 -3.73 7.21 -8.32
CA VAL A 169 -3.70 7.71 -6.94
C VAL A 169 -2.39 8.35 -6.57
N ILE A 170 -2.50 9.46 -5.83
CA ILE A 170 -1.36 10.11 -5.20
C ILE A 170 -1.60 10.17 -3.70
N PHE A 171 -0.63 9.65 -2.96
CA PHE A 171 -0.55 9.72 -1.52
C PHE A 171 0.67 10.55 -1.12
N TYR A 172 0.45 11.65 -0.41
CA TYR A 172 1.55 12.45 0.14
C TYR A 172 2.07 11.84 1.44
N GLU A 173 1.22 11.69 2.45
CA GLU A 173 1.56 11.06 3.72
C GLU A 173 0.47 10.06 4.12
N VAL A 174 0.87 8.80 4.32
CA VAL A 174 -0.05 7.75 4.77
C VAL A 174 0.57 6.93 5.87
N ILE A 175 -0.23 6.65 6.90
CA ILE A 175 0.14 5.76 7.98
C ILE A 175 -0.89 4.64 8.09
N PHE A 176 -0.42 3.42 8.03
CA PHE A 176 -1.17 2.21 8.33
C PHE A 176 -0.61 1.60 9.62
N CYS A 177 -1.44 1.55 10.68
CA CYS A 177 -1.05 0.94 11.95
C CYS A 177 -1.27 -0.57 11.91
N GLU A 178 -2.50 -1.04 12.06
CA GLU A 178 -2.89 -2.44 12.03
C GLU A 178 -3.84 -2.67 10.85
N THR A 179 -3.31 -3.18 9.73
CA THR A 179 -4.14 -3.35 8.53
C THR A 179 -4.02 -4.70 7.85
N ILE A 180 -5.15 -5.17 7.32
CA ILE A 180 -5.25 -6.40 6.55
C ILE A 180 -5.82 -6.08 5.19
N PHE A 181 -5.11 -6.53 4.16
CA PHE A 181 -5.50 -6.44 2.77
C PHE A 181 -5.64 -7.85 2.19
N TYR A 182 -6.85 -8.22 1.77
CA TYR A 182 -7.08 -9.51 1.11
C TYR A 182 -6.71 -9.46 -0.37
N GLU A 183 -7.30 -8.53 -1.14
CA GLU A 183 -6.96 -8.32 -2.54
C GLU A 183 -6.85 -6.83 -2.85
N VAL A 184 -5.69 -6.44 -3.38
CA VAL A 184 -5.38 -5.06 -3.73
C VAL A 184 -4.81 -5.00 -5.14
N ILE A 185 -5.35 -4.09 -5.94
CA ILE A 185 -4.82 -3.79 -7.26
C ILE A 185 -4.53 -2.30 -7.35
N PHE A 186 -3.29 -1.98 -7.70
CA PHE A 186 -2.84 -0.63 -7.99
C PHE A 186 -2.37 -0.56 -9.45
N TYR A 187 -2.99 0.32 -10.24
CA TYR A 187 -2.56 0.55 -11.62
C TYR A 187 -1.45 1.61 -11.71
N GLU A 188 -1.74 2.86 -11.36
CA GLU A 188 -0.80 3.97 -11.37
C GLU A 188 -0.82 4.69 -10.03
N VAL A 189 0.18 4.43 -9.18
CA VAL A 189 0.22 5.03 -7.84
C VAL A 189 1.55 5.65 -7.48
N ILE A 190 1.49 6.82 -6.85
CA ILE A 190 2.64 7.52 -6.30
C ILE A 190 2.46 7.67 -4.79
N PHE A 191 3.45 7.22 -4.06
CA PHE A 191 3.56 7.36 -2.63
C PHE A 191 4.79 8.22 -2.30
N TYR A 192 4.59 9.37 -1.65
CA TYR A 192 5.70 10.21 -1.19
C TYR A 192 6.28 9.72 0.14
N GLU A 193 5.45 9.59 1.17
CA GLU A 193 5.84 9.01 2.45
C GLU A 193 4.78 8.04 2.95
N VAL A 194 5.19 6.81 3.22
CA VAL A 194 4.30 5.77 3.77
C VAL A 194 4.97 5.04 4.91
N ILE A 195 4.21 4.83 5.96
CA ILE A 195 4.62 4.02 7.11
C ILE A 195 3.58 2.93 7.32
N PHE A 196 4.07 1.70 7.39
CA PHE A 196 3.30 0.52 7.74
C PHE A 196 3.90 -0.07 9.02
N TYR A 197 3.08 -0.17 10.08
CA TYR A 197 3.52 -0.78 11.33
C TYR A 197 3.32 -2.30 11.32
N GLU A 198 2.07 -2.77 11.35
CA GLU A 198 1.70 -4.19 11.34
C GLU A 198 0.71 -4.43 10.20
N VAL A 199 1.21 -4.98 9.08
CA VAL A 199 0.39 -5.16 7.88
C VAL A 199 0.50 -6.54 7.27
N ILE A 200 -0.65 -7.08 6.87
CA ILE A 200 -0.76 -8.35 6.16
C ILE A 200 -1.39 -8.10 4.81
N PHE A 201 -0.70 -8.55 3.77
CA PHE A 201 -1.16 -8.56 2.40
C PHE A 201 -1.29 -10.00 1.93
N TYR A 202 -2.51 -10.44 1.60
CA TYR A 202 -2.70 -11.77 1.02
C TYR A 202 -2.39 -11.77 -0.47
N LYS A 203 -2.96 -10.84 -1.23
CA LYS A 203 -2.72 -10.73 -2.67
C LYS A 203 -2.61 -9.28 -3.10
N VAL A 204 -1.49 -8.93 -3.72
CA VAL A 204 -1.23 -7.57 -4.22
C VAL A 204 -0.75 -7.64 -5.66
N ILE A 205 -1.30 -6.78 -6.50
CA ILE A 205 -0.83 -6.56 -7.87
C ILE A 205 -0.55 -5.08 -8.05
N LEU A 206 0.71 -4.75 -8.32
CA LEU A 206 1.17 -3.40 -8.64
C LEU A 206 1.60 -3.34 -10.11
N TYR A 207 0.99 -2.46 -10.91
CA TYR A 207 1.43 -2.22 -12.28
C TYR A 207 2.55 -1.18 -12.34
N GLU A 208 2.23 0.11 -12.20
CA GLU A 208 3.17 1.22 -12.21
C GLU A 208 3.12 1.94 -10.86
N VAL A 209 4.11 1.67 -10.01
CA VAL A 209 4.14 2.26 -8.66
C VAL A 209 5.48 2.91 -8.36
N ILE A 210 5.42 4.12 -7.81
CA ILE A 210 6.58 4.87 -7.36
C ILE A 210 6.46 5.14 -5.87
N PHE A 211 7.51 4.78 -5.15
CA PHE A 211 7.66 5.02 -3.73
C PHE A 211 8.89 5.89 -3.49
N TYR A 212 8.70 7.05 -2.90
CA TYR A 212 9.83 7.91 -2.52
C TYR A 212 10.44 7.49 -1.19
N LYS A 213 9.63 7.39 -0.14
CA LYS A 213 10.09 6.95 1.17
C LYS A 213 9.08 5.99 1.78
N VAL A 214 9.54 4.79 2.13
CA VAL A 214 8.68 3.78 2.76
C VAL A 214 9.38 3.17 3.95
N ILE A 215 8.62 3.02 5.03
CA ILE A 215 9.05 2.29 6.20
C ILE A 215 8.02 1.19 6.47
N PHE A 216 8.54 -0.01 6.59
CA PHE A 216 7.79 -1.22 6.84
C PHE A 216 8.38 -1.87 8.10
N CYS A 217 7.60 -1.93 9.18
CA CYS A 217 8.07 -2.50 10.45
C CYS A 217 7.86 -4.01 10.50
N GLU A 218 6.63 -4.49 10.58
CA GLU A 218 6.28 -5.92 10.66
C GLU A 218 5.29 -6.27 9.56
N ILE A 219 5.74 -7.01 8.54
CA ILE A 219 4.91 -7.25 7.35
C ILE A 219 4.97 -8.68 6.85
N ILE A 220 3.80 -9.14 6.45
CA ILE A 220 3.65 -10.42 5.77
C ILE A 220 3.00 -10.18 4.43
N PHE A 221 3.67 -10.67 3.40
CA PHE A 221 3.13 -10.76 2.05
C PHE A 221 3.01 -12.22 1.63
N CYS A 222 1.79 -12.65 1.28
CA CYS A 222 1.57 -14.01 0.78
C CYS A 222 1.86 -14.11 -0.72
N GLU A 223 1.15 -13.35 -1.56
CA GLU A 223 1.36 -13.31 -3.00
C GLU A 223 1.48 -11.86 -3.48
N ILE A 224 2.58 -11.53 -4.16
CA ILE A 224 2.72 -10.22 -4.80
C ILE A 224 3.24 -10.35 -6.22
N ILE A 225 2.68 -9.52 -7.09
CA ILE A 225 3.21 -9.30 -8.43
C ILE A 225 3.45 -7.80 -8.61
N PHE A 226 4.67 -7.47 -8.95
CA PHE A 226 5.09 -6.12 -9.31
C PHE A 226 5.53 -6.12 -10.77
N TYR A 227 4.88 -5.32 -11.61
CA TYR A 227 5.29 -5.17 -12.99
C TYR A 227 6.42 -4.15 -13.13
N THR A 228 6.16 -2.90 -12.78
CA THR A 228 7.13 -1.79 -12.87
C THR A 228 7.10 -0.99 -11.59
N VAL A 229 8.15 -1.11 -10.79
CA VAL A 229 8.21 -0.39 -9.50
C VAL A 229 9.53 0.30 -9.29
N ILE A 230 9.46 1.52 -8.78
CA ILE A 230 10.62 2.32 -8.42
C ILE A 230 10.51 2.67 -6.95
N PHE A 231 11.58 2.36 -6.22
CA PHE A 231 11.75 2.74 -4.84
C PHE A 231 12.99 3.60 -4.67
N TYR A 232 12.83 4.78 -4.07
CA TYR A 232 13.95 5.65 -3.75
C TYR A 232 14.59 5.30 -2.42
N GLU A 233 13.83 5.33 -1.32
CA GLU A 233 14.30 4.94 0.02
C GLU A 233 13.32 3.96 0.64
N ILE A 234 13.80 2.78 1.04
CA ILE A 234 13.00 1.83 1.81
C ILE A 234 13.77 1.30 3.01
N ILE A 235 13.04 1.18 4.11
CA ILE A 235 13.48 0.42 5.27
C ILE A 235 12.46 -0.68 5.56
N PHE A 236 12.96 -1.89 5.65
CA PHE A 236 12.22 -3.08 6.02
C PHE A 236 12.83 -3.65 7.32
N CYS A 237 12.06 -3.66 8.41
CA CYS A 237 12.54 -4.16 9.71
C CYS A 237 12.38 -5.68 9.84
N GLU A 238 11.15 -6.19 9.82
CA GLU A 238 10.82 -7.61 9.95
C GLU A 238 9.82 -8.02 8.88
N ILE A 239 10.24 -8.83 7.91
CA ILE A 239 9.38 -9.16 6.76
C ILE A 239 9.44 -10.61 6.34
N ILE A 240 8.27 -11.12 5.97
CA ILE A 240 8.12 -12.41 5.33
C ILE A 240 7.42 -12.24 3.99
N PHE A 241 8.09 -12.71 2.95
CA PHE A 241 7.55 -12.85 1.60
C PHE A 241 7.40 -14.34 1.29
N TYR A 242 6.19 -14.79 0.98
CA TYR A 242 5.96 -16.18 0.56
C TYR A 242 6.18 -16.38 -0.93
N GLU A 243 5.41 -15.70 -1.77
CA GLU A 243 5.56 -15.76 -3.23
C GLU A 243 5.61 -14.34 -3.78
N VAL A 244 6.71 -13.99 -4.45
CA VAL A 244 6.88 -12.67 -5.06
C VAL A 244 7.44 -12.77 -6.46
N ILE A 245 6.80 -12.03 -7.37
CA ILE A 245 7.29 -11.85 -8.73
C ILE A 245 7.54 -10.37 -8.96
N PHE A 246 8.75 -10.08 -9.40
CA PHE A 246 9.21 -8.76 -9.76
C PHE A 246 9.62 -8.76 -11.23
N CYS A 247 8.91 -8.01 -12.08
CA CYS A 247 9.23 -7.94 -13.51
C CYS A 247 10.32 -6.90 -13.79
N GLU A 248 10.09 -5.63 -13.53
CA GLU A 248 11.04 -4.54 -13.74
C GLU A 248 11.10 -3.66 -12.49
N ILE A 249 12.22 -3.69 -11.76
CA ILE A 249 12.35 -2.93 -10.52
C ILE A 249 13.65 -2.18 -10.40
N ILE A 250 13.54 -0.97 -9.85
CA ILE A 250 14.67 -0.15 -9.47
C ILE A 250 14.56 0.19 -7.98
N PHE A 251 15.60 -0.15 -7.26
CA PHE A 251 15.83 0.25 -5.89
C PHE A 251 17.05 1.18 -5.84
N TYR A 252 16.88 2.39 -5.31
CA TYR A 252 18.00 3.30 -5.10
C TYR A 252 18.68 3.03 -3.76
N GLU A 253 17.98 3.14 -2.64
CA GLU A 253 18.49 2.84 -1.31
C GLU A 253 17.53 1.92 -0.56
N VAL A 254 18.02 0.76 -0.14
CA VAL A 254 17.22 -0.21 0.62
C VAL A 254 17.99 -0.76 1.79
N ILE A 255 17.32 -0.84 2.94
CA ILE A 255 17.83 -1.51 4.13
C ILE A 255 16.84 -2.58 4.57
N PHE A 256 17.35 -3.78 4.74
CA PHE A 256 16.64 -4.93 5.26
C PHE A 256 17.31 -5.38 6.56
N TYR A 257 16.56 -5.40 7.67
CA TYR A 257 17.07 -5.89 8.95
C TYR A 257 16.87 -7.39 9.11
N GLU A 258 15.63 -7.88 9.14
CA GLU A 258 15.30 -9.29 9.24
C GLU A 258 14.30 -9.65 8.14
N VAL A 259 14.71 -10.52 7.22
CA VAL A 259 13.86 -10.89 6.09
C VAL A 259 13.90 -12.38 5.80
N ILE A 260 12.72 -12.91 5.51
CA ILE A 260 12.55 -14.25 4.99
C ILE A 260 11.84 -14.16 3.65
N PHE A 261 12.47 -14.76 2.65
CA PHE A 261 11.89 -14.94 1.34
C PHE A 261 11.75 -16.44 1.05
N CYS A 262 10.53 -16.90 0.79
CA CYS A 262 10.29 -18.30 0.45
C CYS A 262 10.51 -18.56 -1.03
N GLU A 263 9.73 -17.91 -1.91
CA GLU A 263 9.84 -18.05 -3.36
C GLU A 263 9.86 -16.66 -4.00
N ILE A 264 10.95 -16.31 -4.67
CA ILE A 264 11.04 -15.06 -5.43
C ILE A 264 11.52 -15.30 -6.85
N ILE A 265 10.91 -14.57 -7.77
CA ILE A 265 11.39 -14.45 -9.14
C ILE A 265 11.61 -12.97 -9.46
N PHE A 266 12.81 -12.67 -9.92
CA PHE A 266 13.22 -11.36 -10.42
C PHE A 266 13.58 -11.47 -11.89
N TYR A 267 12.88 -10.75 -12.76
CA TYR A 267 13.20 -10.71 -14.19
C TYR A 267 14.27 -9.68 -14.53
N GLU A 268 13.99 -8.40 -14.27
CA GLU A 268 14.92 -7.29 -14.49
C GLU A 268 14.97 -6.43 -13.24
N VAL A 269 16.14 -6.35 -12.61
CA VAL A 269 16.30 -5.58 -11.37
C VAL A 269 17.58 -4.78 -11.34
N ILE A 270 17.46 -3.55 -10.86
CA ILE A 270 18.59 -2.69 -10.56
C ILE A 270 18.53 -2.31 -9.10
N PHE A 271 19.64 -2.55 -8.41
CA PHE A 271 19.86 -2.10 -7.07
C PHE A 271 21.07 -1.18 -7.03
N CYS A 272 20.88 0.06 -6.55
CA CYS A 272 21.97 1.01 -6.45
C CYS A 272 22.74 0.81 -5.14
N GLU A 273 22.06 0.91 -4.00
CA GLU A 273 22.61 0.67 -2.67
C GLU A 273 21.68 -0.24 -1.87
N ILE A 274 22.19 -1.37 -1.39
CA ILE A 274 21.45 -2.24 -0.48
C ILE A 274 22.30 -2.68 0.69
N ILE A 275 21.66 -2.74 1.85
CA ILE A 275 22.20 -3.40 3.04
C ILE A 275 21.20 -4.44 3.52
N PHE A 276 21.69 -5.64 3.74
CA PHE A 276 20.95 -6.73 4.36
C PHE A 276 21.69 -7.18 5.62
N TYR A 277 21.00 -7.16 6.75
CA TYR A 277 21.55 -7.63 8.03
C TYR A 277 21.36 -9.14 8.19
N GLU A 278 20.14 -9.60 8.41
CA GLU A 278 19.81 -11.02 8.57
C GLU A 278 18.79 -11.44 7.51
N VAL A 279 19.18 -12.34 6.61
CA VAL A 279 18.29 -12.77 5.52
C VAL A 279 18.35 -14.26 5.27
N ILE A 280 17.17 -14.83 5.07
CA ILE A 280 17.02 -16.20 4.62
C ILE A 280 16.24 -16.19 3.31
N PHE A 281 16.80 -16.85 2.31
CA PHE A 281 16.11 -17.14 1.08
C PHE A 281 16.02 -18.64 0.85
N TYR A 282 14.82 -19.14 0.60
CA TYR A 282 14.59 -20.55 0.29
C TYR A 282 14.76 -20.85 -1.19
N GLU A 283 13.97 -20.22 -2.06
CA GLU A 283 14.06 -20.37 -3.51
C GLU A 283 14.08 -19.01 -4.18
N ILE A 284 15.15 -18.72 -4.93
CA ILE A 284 15.22 -17.48 -5.73
C ILE A 284 15.68 -17.76 -7.14
N ILE A 285 15.05 -17.06 -8.08
CA ILE A 285 15.52 -16.99 -9.46
C ILE A 285 15.71 -15.53 -9.85
N PHE A 286 16.91 -15.22 -10.32
CA PHE A 286 17.27 -13.93 -10.88
C PHE A 286 17.64 -14.11 -12.35
N TYR A 287 16.92 -13.45 -13.25
CA TYR A 287 17.22 -13.49 -14.69
C TYR A 287 18.27 -12.46 -15.07
N GLU A 288 17.97 -11.16 -14.95
CA GLU A 288 18.91 -10.07 -15.23
C GLU A 288 18.96 -9.11 -14.03
N VAL A 289 20.12 -9.01 -13.39
CA VAL A 289 20.28 -8.17 -12.21
C VAL A 289 21.56 -7.36 -12.26
N ILE A 290 21.46 -6.11 -11.84
CA ILE A 290 22.60 -5.23 -11.64
C ILE A 290 22.60 -4.72 -10.20
N PHE A 291 23.70 -4.94 -9.53
CA PHE A 291 23.98 -4.43 -8.20
C PHE A 291 25.17 -3.47 -8.27
N TYR A 292 24.98 -2.21 -7.85
CA TYR A 292 26.07 -1.24 -7.77
C TYR A 292 26.85 -1.37 -6.47
N GLU A 293 26.20 -1.20 -5.32
CA GLU A 293 26.80 -1.37 -4.00
C GLU A 293 25.90 -2.25 -3.13
N VAL A 294 26.43 -3.36 -2.63
CA VAL A 294 25.69 -4.27 -1.77
C VAL A 294 26.52 -4.73 -0.59
N ILE A 295 25.90 -4.71 0.59
CA ILE A 295 26.47 -5.28 1.79
C ILE A 295 25.50 -6.33 2.34
N PHE A 296 26.03 -7.52 2.55
CA PHE A 296 25.34 -8.66 3.10
C PHE A 296 26.07 -9.05 4.41
N TYR A 297 25.35 -9.15 5.53
CA TYR A 297 25.95 -9.47 6.83
C TYR A 297 25.81 -10.94 7.26
N ASP A 298 24.60 -11.45 7.45
CA ASP A 298 24.33 -12.83 7.89
C ASP A 298 23.27 -13.42 6.97
N ILE A 299 23.69 -14.23 5.99
CA ILE A 299 22.77 -14.66 4.92
C ILE A 299 22.84 -16.13 4.66
N ILE A 300 21.65 -16.71 4.53
CA ILE A 300 21.45 -18.10 4.16
C ILE A 300 20.65 -18.16 2.88
N PHE A 301 21.24 -18.85 1.93
CA PHE A 301 20.70 -19.09 0.61
C PHE A 301 20.55 -20.61 0.44
N TYR A 302 19.31 -21.10 0.33
CA TYR A 302 19.06 -22.53 0.11
C TYR A 302 19.22 -22.88 -1.36
N ASP A 303 18.27 -22.52 -2.22
CA ASP A 303 18.28 -22.87 -3.65
C ASP A 303 18.22 -21.59 -4.49
N ILE A 304 19.28 -21.32 -5.26
CA ILE A 304 19.35 -20.11 -6.08
C ILE A 304 19.83 -20.34 -7.48
N ILE A 305 19.15 -19.68 -8.40
CA ILE A 305 19.55 -19.60 -9.79
C ILE A 305 19.76 -18.14 -10.15
N PHE A 306 20.94 -17.88 -10.67
CA PHE A 306 21.30 -16.61 -11.27
C PHE A 306 21.66 -16.82 -12.73
N CYS A 307 20.91 -16.20 -13.64
CA CYS A 307 21.17 -16.27 -15.07
C CYS A 307 22.23 -15.27 -15.50
N GLU A 308 21.94 -13.97 -15.39
CA GLU A 308 22.85 -12.88 -15.76
C GLU A 308 22.92 -11.88 -14.60
N ILE A 309 24.09 -11.77 -13.96
CA ILE A 309 24.30 -10.75 -12.91
C ILE A 309 25.57 -9.95 -13.14
N ILE A 310 25.48 -8.67 -12.82
CA ILE A 310 26.63 -7.80 -12.65
C ILE A 310 26.64 -7.21 -11.24
N PHE A 311 27.74 -7.42 -10.53
CA PHE A 311 28.05 -6.74 -9.27
C PHE A 311 29.23 -5.78 -9.48
N TYR A 312 29.05 -4.50 -9.14
CA TYR A 312 30.15 -3.54 -9.14
C TYR A 312 30.96 -3.60 -7.85
N GLU A 313 30.33 -3.38 -6.70
CA GLU A 313 30.95 -3.50 -5.40
C GLU A 313 30.06 -4.33 -4.47
N ILE A 314 30.61 -5.40 -3.92
CA ILE A 314 29.86 -6.26 -3.01
C ILE A 314 30.72 -6.79 -1.87
N ILE A 315 30.14 -6.76 -0.69
CA ILE A 315 30.76 -7.27 0.54
C ILE A 315 29.82 -8.28 1.17
N PHE A 316 30.35 -9.47 1.41
CA PHE A 316 29.70 -10.54 2.14
C PHE A 316 30.44 -10.77 3.46
N PHE A 317 29.76 -10.53 4.57
CA PHE A 317 30.06 -11.15 5.86
C PHE A 317 29.20 -12.42 5.97
N GLU A 318 29.71 -13.44 6.66
CA GLU A 318 29.00 -14.69 7.02
C GLU A 318 27.85 -15.12 6.07
N VAL A 319 28.21 -15.67 4.90
CA VAL A 319 27.21 -16.18 3.95
C VAL A 319 27.32 -17.68 3.73
N ILE A 320 26.17 -18.34 3.73
CA ILE A 320 26.02 -19.76 3.48
C ILE A 320 25.15 -19.98 2.26
N PHE A 321 25.68 -20.74 1.31
CA PHE A 321 25.00 -21.15 0.10
C PHE A 321 24.88 -22.68 0.08
N PHE A 322 23.66 -23.22 0.00
CA PHE A 322 23.43 -24.66 -0.08
C PHE A 322 23.49 -25.19 -1.51
N GLU A 323 22.57 -24.80 -2.38
CA GLU A 323 22.54 -25.17 -3.80
C GLU A 323 22.47 -23.89 -4.64
N VAL A 324 23.51 -23.63 -5.42
CA VAL A 324 23.55 -22.43 -6.27
C VAL A 324 24.03 -22.73 -7.67
N MET A 325 23.30 -22.20 -8.64
CA MET A 325 23.68 -22.18 -10.03
C MET A 325 23.89 -20.75 -10.52
N PHE A 326 25.07 -20.52 -11.06
CA PHE A 326 25.47 -19.26 -11.65
C PHE A 326 25.79 -19.48 -13.13
N TYR A 327 25.00 -18.90 -14.03
CA TYR A 327 25.20 -19.04 -15.48
C TYR A 327 26.24 -18.04 -16.01
N GLU A 328 25.94 -16.74 -15.96
CA GLU A 328 26.83 -15.66 -16.39
C GLU A 328 26.91 -14.60 -15.31
N ILE A 329 28.08 -14.49 -14.67
CA ILE A 329 28.28 -13.49 -13.62
C ILE A 329 29.56 -12.71 -13.82
N MET A 330 29.43 -11.40 -13.64
CA MET A 330 30.56 -10.49 -13.55
C MET A 330 30.61 -9.79 -12.20
N PHE A 331 31.78 -9.87 -11.60
CA PHE A 331 32.12 -9.23 -10.35
C PHE A 331 33.29 -8.26 -10.60
N TYR A 332 33.09 -6.96 -10.35
CA TYR A 332 34.16 -5.97 -10.47
C TYR A 332 35.02 -5.94 -9.20
N GLU A 333 34.41 -5.66 -8.04
CA GLU A 333 35.07 -5.70 -6.74
C GLU A 333 34.24 -6.52 -5.74
N VAL A 334 34.85 -7.55 -5.17
CA VAL A 334 34.18 -8.42 -4.21
C VAL A 334 35.06 -8.71 -3.01
N ILE A 335 34.46 -8.64 -1.84
CA ILE A 335 35.06 -9.09 -0.59
C ILE A 335 34.18 -10.16 0.03
N PHE A 336 34.75 -11.35 0.18
CA PHE A 336 34.17 -12.45 0.93
C PHE A 336 34.93 -12.60 2.25
N CYS A 337 34.27 -12.30 3.38
CA CYS A 337 34.89 -12.44 4.70
C CYS A 337 34.81 -13.88 5.21
N GLU A 338 33.61 -14.43 5.30
CA GLU A 338 33.36 -15.81 5.68
C GLU A 338 32.26 -16.36 4.79
N VAL A 339 32.61 -17.27 3.87
CA VAL A 339 31.61 -17.87 2.97
C VAL A 339 31.74 -19.38 2.93
N VAL A 340 30.59 -20.05 3.00
CA VAL A 340 30.47 -21.49 2.88
C VAL A 340 29.59 -21.83 1.68
N PHE A 341 30.12 -22.66 0.80
CA PHE A 341 29.44 -23.16 -0.38
C PHE A 341 29.35 -24.69 -0.28
N TYR A 342 28.12 -25.24 -0.24
CA TYR A 342 27.90 -26.68 -0.22
C TYR A 342 27.91 -27.28 -1.62
N GLU A 343 26.92 -26.96 -2.46
CA GLU A 343 26.80 -27.40 -3.84
C GLU A 343 26.71 -26.18 -4.76
N VAL A 344 27.74 -25.96 -5.57
CA VAL A 344 27.77 -24.80 -6.47
C VAL A 344 28.22 -25.19 -7.86
N ILE A 345 27.50 -24.65 -8.85
CA ILE A 345 27.84 -24.77 -10.25
C ILE A 345 28.02 -23.37 -10.83
N PHE A 346 29.23 -23.12 -11.31
CA PHE A 346 29.60 -21.92 -12.04
C PHE A 346 29.82 -22.27 -13.51
N TYR A 347 29.02 -21.72 -14.41
CA TYR A 347 29.21 -21.89 -15.86
C TYR A 347 30.22 -20.88 -16.40
N GLU A 348 29.90 -19.59 -16.33
CA GLU A 348 30.80 -18.49 -16.71
C GLU A 348 30.85 -17.44 -15.61
N VAL A 349 32.02 -17.27 -14.99
CA VAL A 349 32.23 -16.24 -13.97
C VAL A 349 33.49 -15.46 -14.23
N ILE A 350 33.35 -14.14 -14.19
CA ILE A 350 34.45 -13.20 -14.34
C ILE A 350 34.60 -12.41 -13.04
N PHE A 351 35.80 -12.45 -12.51
CA PHE A 351 36.20 -11.76 -11.30
C PHE A 351 37.33 -10.78 -11.63
N CYS A 352 37.07 -9.47 -11.55
CA CYS A 352 38.09 -8.44 -11.79
C CYS A 352 39.01 -8.28 -10.59
N GLU A 353 38.47 -7.91 -9.43
CA GLU A 353 39.17 -7.90 -8.15
C GLU A 353 38.37 -8.66 -7.09
N VAL A 354 39.01 -9.66 -6.47
CA VAL A 354 38.37 -10.44 -5.40
C VAL A 354 39.32 -10.66 -4.24
N ILE A 355 38.77 -10.51 -3.05
CA ILE A 355 39.41 -10.84 -1.79
C ILE A 355 38.58 -11.92 -1.10
N PHE A 356 39.22 -13.05 -0.83
CA PHE A 356 38.68 -14.11 0.01
C PHE A 356 39.47 -14.14 1.32
N CYS A 357 38.79 -13.84 2.43
CA CYS A 357 39.37 -13.99 3.77
C CYS A 357 39.29 -15.44 4.22
N GLU A 358 38.07 -15.97 4.40
CA GLU A 358 37.81 -17.37 4.69
C GLU A 358 36.72 -17.88 3.74
N ILE A 359 37.06 -18.91 2.96
CA ILE A 359 36.08 -19.58 2.09
C ILE A 359 36.20 -21.09 2.21
N ILE A 360 35.04 -21.74 2.33
CA ILE A 360 34.91 -23.19 2.43
C ILE A 360 34.06 -23.68 1.26
N PHE A 361 34.61 -24.63 0.52
CA PHE A 361 33.93 -25.30 -0.56
C PHE A 361 33.78 -26.79 -0.24
N TYR A 362 32.59 -27.36 -0.41
CA TYR A 362 32.37 -28.80 -0.35
C TYR A 362 32.36 -29.44 -1.74
N ASP A 363 31.31 -29.20 -2.53
CA ASP A 363 31.15 -29.73 -3.88
C ASP A 363 30.97 -28.56 -4.87
N VAL A 364 32.00 -28.33 -5.69
CA VAL A 364 32.02 -27.21 -6.63
C VAL A 364 32.39 -27.65 -8.02
N ILE A 365 31.62 -27.19 -9.00
CA ILE A 365 31.84 -27.40 -10.41
C ILE A 365 32.09 -26.04 -11.07
N PHE A 366 33.27 -25.88 -11.65
CA PHE A 366 33.63 -24.74 -12.46
C PHE A 366 33.75 -25.16 -13.92
N CYS A 367 32.99 -24.54 -14.83
CA CYS A 367 33.18 -24.71 -16.27
C CYS A 367 34.19 -23.69 -16.81
N GLU A 368 33.90 -22.40 -16.67
CA GLU A 368 34.77 -21.29 -17.06
C GLU A 368 34.80 -20.22 -15.96
N VAL A 369 36.00 -19.98 -15.43
CA VAL A 369 36.23 -18.91 -14.45
C VAL A 369 37.47 -18.13 -14.82
N ILE A 370 37.33 -16.81 -14.84
CA ILE A 370 38.40 -15.88 -15.17
C ILE A 370 38.64 -14.96 -13.97
N PHE A 371 39.88 -14.95 -13.48
CA PHE A 371 40.33 -14.02 -12.44
C PHE A 371 41.38 -13.05 -13.01
N TYR A 372 41.17 -11.75 -12.87
CA TYR A 372 42.18 -10.74 -13.19
C TYR A 372 43.10 -10.44 -12.00
N LYS A 373 42.54 -10.27 -10.80
CA LYS A 373 43.27 -10.08 -9.56
C LYS A 373 42.55 -10.79 -8.42
N ILE A 374 43.31 -11.61 -7.69
CA ILE A 374 42.78 -12.39 -6.57
C ILE A 374 43.73 -12.37 -5.38
N ILE A 375 43.15 -12.23 -4.18
CA ILE A 375 43.85 -12.32 -2.91
C ILE A 375 43.13 -13.35 -2.04
N PHE A 376 43.88 -14.33 -1.55
CA PHE A 376 43.40 -15.35 -0.62
C PHE A 376 44.15 -15.23 0.70
N TYR A 377 43.44 -15.25 1.83
CA TYR A 377 44.02 -15.43 3.15
C TYR A 377 43.90 -16.88 3.63
N GLU A 378 42.69 -17.46 3.61
CA GLU A 378 42.42 -18.85 3.98
C GLU A 378 41.36 -19.47 3.06
N VAL A 379 41.68 -20.66 2.53
CA VAL A 379 40.80 -21.43 1.62
C VAL A 379 40.80 -22.87 2.08
N ILE A 380 39.61 -23.43 2.29
CA ILE A 380 39.41 -24.81 2.71
C ILE A 380 38.60 -25.52 1.63
N PHE A 381 39.11 -26.68 1.18
CA PHE A 381 38.47 -27.60 0.25
C PHE A 381 38.20 -28.93 0.95
#